data_AF-A0A352VLL3-F1
#
_entry.id   AF-A0A352VLL3-F1
#
_cell.length_a   1.000
_cell.length_b   1.000
_cell.length_c   1.000
_cell.angle_alpha   90.00
_cell.angle_beta   90.00
_cell.angle_gamma   90.00
#
_symmetry.space_group_name_H-M   'P 1'
#
loop_
_entity.id
_entity.type
_entity.pdbx_description
1 polymer ?
#
loop_
_entity_poly.entity_id
_entity_poly.type
_entity_poly.pdbx_seq_one_letter_code
_entity_poly.pdbx_strand_id
1 'polypeptide(L)' 'MARRDALHHKAWTLPTSRVVDIWSIEPDDLALARSSITRHPELSARDLLHLACCRRRGVGRVHTFDRALRVAVEGG' A
#
# COMPACT_ATOMS: atom_id res chain seq x y z
N MET A 1 -11.66 32.82 12.93
CA MET A 1 -11.67 32.51 11.48
C MET A 1 -10.26 32.17 11.01
N ALA A 2 -9.67 31.06 11.49
CA ALA A 2 -8.24 30.76 11.26
C ALA A 2 -7.93 29.26 11.11
N ARG A 3 -8.58 28.40 11.92
CA ARG A 3 -8.34 26.95 11.90
C ARG A 3 -8.93 26.25 10.66
N ARG A 4 -10.10 26.70 10.21
CA ARG A 4 -10.78 26.13 9.04
C ARG A 4 -10.03 26.45 7.74
N ASP A 5 -9.62 27.71 7.54
CA ASP A 5 -8.89 28.12 6.34
C ASP A 5 -7.52 27.45 6.24
N ALA A 6 -6.83 27.27 7.37
CA ALA A 6 -5.59 26.50 7.43
C ALA A 6 -5.78 25.00 7.08
N LEU A 7 -6.90 24.39 7.50
CA LEU A 7 -7.24 23.01 7.12
C LEU A 7 -7.56 22.90 5.63
N HIS A 8 -8.33 23.83 5.07
CA HIS A 8 -8.61 23.87 3.64
C HIS A 8 -7.34 24.06 2.82
N HIS A 9 -6.48 25.02 3.18
CA HIS A 9 -5.22 25.26 2.47
C HIS A 9 -4.30 24.01 2.48
N LYS A 10 -4.21 23.31 3.60
CA LYS A 10 -3.47 22.03 3.69
C LYS A 10 -4.10 20.93 2.83
N ALA A 11 -5.43 20.82 2.80
CA ALA A 11 -6.13 19.84 1.98
C ALA A 11 -5.90 20.07 0.47
N TRP A 12 -5.84 21.33 0.02
CA TRP A 12 -5.61 21.68 -1.39
C TRP A 12 -4.15 21.54 -1.83
N THR A 13 -3.19 21.65 -0.91
CA THR A 13 -1.74 21.52 -1.20
C THR A 13 -1.22 20.10 -1.01
N LEU A 14 -1.95 19.25 -0.29
CA LEU A 14 -1.64 17.82 -0.13
C LEU A 14 -1.45 17.07 -1.48
N PRO A 15 -2.32 17.23 -2.49
CA PRO A 15 -2.15 16.58 -3.79
C PRO A 15 -0.93 17.06 -4.57
N THR A 16 -0.54 18.33 -4.42
CA THR A 16 0.59 18.93 -5.16
C THR A 16 1.95 18.65 -4.49
N SER A 17 1.94 18.25 -3.22
CA SER A 17 3.14 17.96 -2.42
C SER A 17 3.60 16.49 -2.47
N ARG A 18 2.85 15.60 -3.14
CA ARG A 18 3.20 14.17 -3.20
C ARG A 18 3.80 13.81 -4.55
N VAL A 19 5.01 13.28 -4.52
CA VAL A 19 5.52 12.44 -5.60
C VAL A 19 4.68 11.16 -5.56
N VAL A 20 3.83 10.97 -6.58
CA VAL A 20 3.04 9.75 -6.74
C VAL A 20 3.79 8.85 -7.70
N ASP A 21 4.57 7.92 -7.15
CA ASP A 21 5.13 6.83 -7.93
C ASP A 21 4.07 5.74 -8.09
N ILE A 22 3.62 5.55 -9.33
CA ILE A 22 2.68 4.50 -9.71
C ILE A 22 3.49 3.33 -10.24
N TRP A 23 3.34 2.17 -9.61
CA TRP A 23 3.98 0.94 -10.07
C TRP A 23 3.00 0.08 -10.85
N SER A 24 3.40 -0.25 -12.07
CA SER A 24 2.74 -1.31 -12.85
C SER A 24 2.90 -2.66 -12.15
N ILE A 25 1.87 -3.49 -12.24
CA ILE A 25 1.94 -4.89 -11.81
C ILE A 25 2.71 -5.66 -12.89
N GLU A 26 3.74 -6.38 -12.47
CA GLU A 26 4.59 -7.19 -13.33
C GLU A 26 4.31 -8.70 -13.15
N PRO A 27 4.67 -9.56 -14.11
CA PRO A 27 4.51 -11.01 -13.99
C PRO A 27 5.11 -11.61 -12.72
N ASP A 28 6.23 -11.06 -12.26
CA ASP A 28 6.88 -11.49 -11.01
C ASP A 28 6.06 -11.14 -9.76
N ASP A 29 5.33 -10.02 -9.77
CA ASP A 29 4.41 -9.66 -8.68
C ASP A 29 3.28 -10.71 -8.60
N LEU A 30 2.75 -11.14 -9.75
CA LEU A 30 1.75 -12.21 -9.84
C LEU A 30 2.28 -13.55 -9.34
N ALA A 31 3.49 -13.94 -9.74
CA ALA A 31 4.12 -15.19 -9.30
C ALA A 31 4.34 -15.19 -7.77
N LEU A 32 4.85 -14.09 -7.23
CA LEU A 32 5.08 -13.93 -5.80
C LEU A 32 3.75 -13.94 -5.01
N ALA A 33 2.72 -13.28 -5.51
CA ALA A 33 1.38 -13.29 -4.90
C ALA A 33 0.81 -14.72 -4.82
N ARG A 34 0.88 -15.48 -5.92
CA ARG A 34 0.42 -16.89 -5.95
C ARG A 34 1.19 -17.76 -4.96
N SER A 35 2.50 -17.59 -4.86
CA SER A 35 3.34 -18.32 -3.90
C SER A 35 3.09 -17.97 -2.43
N SER A 36 2.29 -16.93 -2.16
CA SER A 36 2.03 -16.41 -0.82
C SER A 36 0.66 -16.82 -0.25
N ILE A 37 -0.21 -17.44 -1.06
CA ILE A 37 -1.58 -17.82 -0.68
C ILE A 37 -1.62 -18.64 0.60
N THR A 38 -0.74 -19.63 0.73
CA THR A 38 -0.73 -20.54 1.90
C THR A 38 -0.17 -19.88 3.15
N ARG A 39 0.67 -18.84 3.00
CA ARG A 39 1.28 -18.12 4.13
C ARG A 39 0.36 -17.06 4.71
N HIS A 40 -0.58 -16.55 3.91
CA HIS A 40 -1.51 -15.48 4.29
C HIS A 40 -2.93 -15.85 3.84
N PRO A 41 -3.53 -16.91 4.41
CA PRO A 41 -4.85 -17.40 3.99
C PRO A 41 -5.98 -16.40 4.24
N GLU A 42 -5.78 -15.42 5.12
CA GLU A 42 -6.71 -14.35 5.43
C GLU A 42 -6.74 -13.22 4.37
N LEU A 43 -5.77 -13.18 3.46
CA LEU A 43 -5.65 -12.14 2.45
C LEU A 43 -6.39 -12.50 1.17
N SER A 44 -7.10 -11.53 0.58
CA SER A 44 -7.67 -11.69 -0.75
C SER A 44 -6.58 -11.73 -1.83
N ALA A 45 -6.93 -12.15 -3.04
CA ALA A 45 -6.01 -12.10 -4.19
C ALA A 45 -5.43 -10.70 -4.45
N ARG A 46 -6.23 -9.64 -4.23
CA ARG A 46 -5.78 -8.25 -4.38
C ARG A 46 -4.76 -7.86 -3.32
N ASP A 47 -4.98 -8.31 -2.09
CA ASP A 47 -4.09 -8.00 -0.96
C ASP A 47 -2.76 -8.75 -1.10
N LEU A 48 -2.81 -10.01 -1.56
CA LEU A 48 -1.62 -10.78 -1.91
C LEU A 48 -0.82 -10.12 -3.04
N LEU A 49 -1.49 -9.54 -4.03
CA LEU A 49 -0.83 -8.79 -5.09
C LEU A 49 -0.20 -7.49 -4.58
N HIS A 50 -0.90 -6.76 -3.70
CA HIS A 50 -0.32 -5.59 -3.02
C HIS A 50 0.91 -5.96 -2.19
N LEU A 51 0.84 -7.04 -1.42
CA LEU A 51 1.94 -7.54 -0.61
C LEU A 51 3.14 -7.91 -1.49
N ALA A 52 2.91 -8.59 -2.61
CA ALA A 52 3.97 -8.92 -3.57
C ALA A 52 4.62 -7.66 -4.16
N CYS A 53 3.83 -6.69 -4.62
CA CYS A 53 4.32 -5.43 -5.14
C CYS A 53 5.17 -4.67 -4.10
N CYS A 54 4.70 -4.63 -2.85
CA CYS A 54 5.40 -3.98 -1.73
C CYS A 54 6.74 -4.66 -1.45
N ARG A 55 6.75 -6.00 -1.34
CA ARG A 55 7.97 -6.78 -1.06
C ARG A 55 9.01 -6.63 -2.14
N ARG A 56 8.63 -6.75 -3.42
CA ARG A 56 9.56 -6.57 -4.54
C ARG A 56 10.23 -5.20 -4.57
N ARG A 57 9.59 -4.19 -3.96
CA ARG A 57 10.06 -2.80 -3.93
C ARG A 57 10.62 -2.38 -2.57
N GLY A 58 10.78 -3.32 -1.63
CA GLY A 58 11.32 -3.04 -0.30
C GLY A 58 10.44 -2.13 0.56
N VAL A 59 9.14 -2.09 0.30
CA VAL A 59 8.19 -1.30 1.09
C VAL A 59 7.96 -1.99 2.43
N GLY A 60 8.50 -1.41 3.50
CA GLY A 60 8.35 -1.93 4.86
C GLY A 60 7.15 -1.39 5.64
N ARG A 61 6.40 -0.41 5.10
CA ARG A 61 5.22 0.20 5.75
C ARG A 61 4.18 0.58 4.71
N VAL A 62 2.91 0.37 5.04
CA VAL A 62 1.77 0.71 4.17
C VAL A 62 0.73 1.53 4.91
N HIS A 63 0.17 2.52 4.19
CA HIS A 63 -1.01 3.23 4.65
C HIS A 63 -2.27 2.50 4.18
N THR A 64 -2.83 1.65 5.04
CA THR A 64 -4.05 0.89 4.76
C THR A 64 -4.94 0.78 6.00
N PHE A 65 -6.26 0.68 5.79
CA PHE A 65 -7.22 0.34 6.84
C PHE A 65 -7.38 -1.17 7.02
N ASP A 66 -6.88 -1.97 6.07
CA ASP A 66 -6.86 -3.42 6.19
C ASP A 66 -5.78 -3.85 7.20
N ARG A 67 -6.22 -4.40 8.32
CA ARG A 67 -5.32 -4.83 9.39
C ARG A 67 -4.45 -6.02 8.96
N ALA A 68 -5.02 -6.98 8.25
CA ALA A 68 -4.30 -8.18 7.84
C ALA A 68 -3.20 -7.82 6.84
N LEU A 69 -3.52 -6.99 5.84
CA LEU A 69 -2.53 -6.52 4.86
C LEU A 69 -1.40 -5.74 5.54
N ARG A 70 -1.71 -4.85 6.48
CA ARG A 70 -0.68 -4.11 7.23
C ARG A 70 0.26 -5.05 7.97
N VAL A 71 -0.28 -6.03 8.70
CA VAL A 71 0.53 -7.02 9.44
C VAL A 71 1.42 -7.82 8.48
N ALA A 72 0.88 -8.25 7.33
CA ALA A 72 1.63 -9.05 6.36
C ALA A 72 2.79 -8.28 5.70
N VAL A 73 2.64 -6.97 5.49
CA VAL A 73 3.69 -6.09 4.96
C VAL A 73 4.74 -5.79 6.03
N GLU A 74 4.31 -5.43 7.25
CA GLU A 74 5.21 -4.95 8.31
C GLU A 74 5.90 -6.10 9.08
N GLY A 75 5.37 -7.31 9.01
CA GLY A 75 5.93 -8.52 9.66
C GLY A 75 6.80 -9.38 8.74
N GLY A 76 7.09 -8.92 7.53
CA GLY A 76 7.85 -9.65 6.50
C GLY A 76 9.34 -9.35 6.47
#